data_AF-A0A2A2AZE5-F1
#
_entry.id   AF-A0A2A2AZE5-F1
#
_cell.length_a   1.000
_cell.length_b   1.000
_cell.length_c   1.000
_cell.angle_alpha   90.00
_cell.angle_beta   90.00
_cell.angle_gamma   90.00
#
_symmetry.space_group_name_H-M   'P 1'
#
loop_
_entity.id
_entity.type
_entity.pdbx_description
1 polymer ?
#
loop_
_entity_poly.entity_id
_entity_poly.type
_entity_poly.pdbx_seq_one_letter_code
_entity_poly.pdbx_strand_id
1 'polypeptide(L)'
;MPTHYENAHFLRNLAESLPRILPDEENPTAKAELLQRLANEELAQAEYEEWVRAKVAASLADTRPGMSTEQVRQQLEARYEALRNAV
;
A
#
# COMPACT_ATOMS: atom_id res chain seq x y z
N MET A 1 -13.00 18.61 -15.82
CA MET A 1 -13.79 18.51 -14.57
C MET A 1 -14.38 17.11 -14.45
N PRO A 2 -13.62 16.10 -13.97
CA PRO A 2 -14.10 14.71 -13.86
C PRO A 2 -14.28 14.19 -12.42
N THR A 3 -13.92 14.97 -11.40
CA THR A 3 -13.83 14.53 -10.00
C THR A 3 -15.17 14.16 -9.36
N HIS A 4 -16.29 14.66 -9.88
CA HIS A 4 -17.62 14.35 -9.33
C HIS A 4 -18.15 12.97 -9.77
N TYR A 5 -17.71 12.45 -10.91
CA TYR A 5 -18.21 11.17 -11.44
C TYR A 5 -17.46 9.97 -10.84
N GLU A 6 -16.15 10.10 -10.67
CA GLU A 6 -15.33 9.11 -9.95
C GLU A 6 -15.79 8.95 -8.50
N ASN A 7 -16.18 10.06 -7.85
CA ASN A 7 -16.65 10.00 -6.46
C ASN A 7 -17.98 9.26 -6.35
N ALA A 8 -18.92 9.44 -7.28
CA ALA A 8 -20.18 8.69 -7.29
C ALA A 8 -19.96 7.19 -7.55
N HIS A 9 -19.02 6.85 -8.43
CA HIS A 9 -18.67 5.45 -8.72
C HIS A 9 -17.92 4.81 -7.54
N PHE A 10 -17.03 5.55 -6.89
CA PHE A 10 -16.35 5.13 -5.67
C PHE A 10 -17.32 4.91 -4.51
N LEU A 11 -18.24 5.85 -4.28
CA LEU A 11 -19.28 5.73 -3.25
C LEU A 11 -20.24 4.56 -3.52
N ARG A 12 -20.56 4.31 -4.80
CA ARG A 12 -21.37 3.14 -5.19
C ARG A 12 -20.62 1.84 -4.95
N ASN A 13 -19.38 1.74 -5.42
CA ASN A 13 -18.55 0.56 -5.20
C ASN A 13 -18.31 0.32 -3.72
N LEU A 14 -18.11 1.38 -2.92
CA LEU A 14 -18.00 1.29 -1.47
C LEU A 14 -19.31 0.79 -0.85
N ALA A 15 -20.47 1.30 -1.26
CA ALA A 15 -21.77 0.82 -0.80
C ALA A 15 -22.08 -0.64 -1.20
N GLU A 16 -21.59 -1.08 -2.36
CA GLU A 16 -21.76 -2.44 -2.87
C GLU A 16 -20.74 -3.43 -2.29
N SER A 17 -19.52 -2.97 -1.97
CA SER A 17 -18.47 -3.76 -1.31
C SER A 17 -18.59 -3.75 0.21
N LEU A 18 -19.35 -2.81 0.77
CA LEU A 18 -19.70 -2.83 2.19
C LEU A 18 -20.48 -4.12 2.44
N PRO A 19 -20.00 -5.00 3.33
CA PRO A 19 -20.77 -6.17 3.72
C PRO A 19 -22.12 -5.66 4.18
N ARG A 20 -23.22 -6.12 3.55
CA ARG A 20 -24.59 -5.70 3.91
C ARG A 20 -24.69 -5.66 5.42
N ILE A 21 -24.70 -4.46 6.00
CA ILE A 21 -24.69 -4.25 7.45
C ILE A 21 -26.10 -4.47 8.01
N LEU A 22 -26.76 -5.51 7.53
CA LEU A 22 -27.86 -6.16 8.21
C LEU A 22 -27.53 -7.66 8.29
N PRO A 23 -26.57 -8.07 9.14
CA PRO A 23 -26.75 -9.25 9.94
C PRO A 23 -27.58 -8.86 11.17
N ASP A 24 -28.45 -9.75 11.65
CA ASP A 24 -29.33 -9.60 12.81
C ASP A 24 -28.80 -8.70 13.95
N GLU A 25 -29.71 -8.02 14.65
CA GLU A 25 -29.45 -7.38 15.95
C GLU A 25 -28.88 -8.37 17.01
N GLU A 26 -28.79 -9.66 16.68
CA GLU A 26 -28.37 -10.77 17.52
C GLU A 26 -26.86 -10.83 17.81
N ASN A 27 -25.96 -10.16 17.07
CA ASN A 27 -24.51 -10.22 17.36
C ASN A 27 -23.71 -8.91 17.14
N PRO A 28 -23.79 -7.95 18.09
CA PRO A 28 -23.06 -6.68 18.03
C PRO A 28 -21.54 -6.82 18.11
N THR A 29 -21.03 -7.89 18.74
CA THR A 29 -19.58 -8.14 18.89
C THR A 29 -18.94 -8.44 17.55
N ALA A 30 -19.53 -9.34 16.75
CA ALA A 30 -19.02 -9.68 15.42
C ALA A 30 -19.01 -8.45 14.47
N LYS A 31 -19.98 -7.56 14.62
CA LYS A 31 -20.03 -6.28 13.89
C LYS A 31 -18.89 -5.34 14.29
N ALA A 32 -18.64 -5.19 15.59
CA ALA A 32 -17.55 -4.36 16.09
C ALA A 32 -16.17 -4.88 15.65
N GLU A 33 -15.97 -6.20 15.68
CA GLU A 33 -14.74 -6.84 15.21
C GLU A 33 -14.49 -6.61 13.72
N LEU A 34 -15.53 -6.75 12.88
CA LEU A 34 -15.43 -6.48 11.46
C LEU A 34 -15.07 -5.01 11.17
N LEU A 35 -15.73 -4.07 11.83
CA LEU A 35 -15.44 -2.65 11.69
C LEU A 35 -14.02 -2.31 12.15
N GLN A 36 -13.56 -2.91 13.25
CA GLN A 36 -12.19 -2.73 13.71
C GLN A 36 -11.17 -3.27 12.70
N ARG A 37 -11.44 -4.43 12.09
CA ARG A 37 -10.56 -5.00 11.07
C ARG A 37 -10.47 -4.08 9.85
N LEU A 38 -11.60 -3.60 9.35
CA LEU A 38 -11.63 -2.65 8.23
C LEU A 38 -10.91 -1.35 8.57
N ALA A 39 -11.10 -0.80 9.76
CA ALA A 39 -10.38 0.39 10.20
C ALA A 39 -8.86 0.17 10.25
N ASN A 40 -8.41 -1.01 10.70
CA ASN A 40 -6.98 -1.36 10.71
C ASN A 40 -6.41 -1.51 9.29
N GLU A 41 -7.19 -2.11 8.38
CA GLU A 41 -6.81 -2.26 6.96
C GLU A 41 -6.65 -0.88 6.29
N GLU A 42 -7.60 0.03 6.49
CA GLU A 42 -7.53 1.40 5.97
C GLU A 42 -6.36 2.20 6.55
N LEU A 43 -6.09 2.06 7.86
CA LEU A 43 -4.93 2.69 8.50
C LEU A 43 -3.62 2.17 7.90
N ALA A 44 -3.47 0.85 7.77
CA ALA A 44 -2.28 0.25 7.19
C ALA A 44 -2.06 0.68 5.73
N GLN A 45 -3.13 0.83 4.96
CA GLN A 45 -3.08 1.35 3.61
C GLN A 45 -2.60 2.81 3.58
N ALA A 46 -3.14 3.68 4.45
CA ALA A 46 -2.72 5.08 4.54
C ALA A 46 -1.24 5.22 4.96
N GLU A 47 -0.80 4.42 5.93
CA GLU A 47 0.60 4.38 6.37
C GLU A 47 1.54 3.92 5.25
N TYR A 48 1.13 2.89 4.50
CA TYR A 48 1.89 2.42 3.35
C TYR A 48 2.02 3.49 2.27
N GLU A 49 0.92 4.17 1.94
CA GLU A 49 0.93 5.25 0.95
C GLU A 49 1.84 6.40 1.36
N GLU A 50 1.79 6.82 2.62
CA GLU A 50 2.67 7.87 3.14
C GLU A 50 4.14 7.44 3.08
N TRP A 51 4.44 6.20 3.46
CA TRP A 51 5.78 5.64 3.34
C TRP A 51 6.28 5.60 1.89
N VAL A 52 5.43 5.19 0.93
CA VAL A 52 5.78 5.20 -0.50
C VAL A 52 6.05 6.63 -0.97
N ARG A 53 5.18 7.59 -0.64
CA ARG A 53 5.36 9.01 -1.01
C ARG A 53 6.67 9.56 -0.47
N ALA A 54 6.97 9.33 0.81
CA ALA A 54 8.22 9.76 1.43
C ALA A 54 9.45 9.11 0.76
N LYS A 55 9.38 7.81 0.46
CA LYS A 55 10.45 7.08 -0.24
C LYS A 55 10.70 7.61 -1.65
N VAL A 56 9.64 7.90 -2.39
CA VAL A 56 9.73 8.48 -3.74
C VAL A 56 10.28 9.90 -3.67
N ALA A 57 9.80 10.74 -2.74
CA ALA A 57 10.32 12.09 -2.54
C ALA A 57 11.81 12.09 -2.23
N ALA A 58 12.27 11.21 -1.34
CA ALA A 58 13.69 11.04 -1.03
C ALA A 58 14.50 10.58 -2.25
N SER A 59 13.94 9.70 -3.07
CA SER A 59 14.59 9.20 -4.30
C SER A 59 14.67 10.28 -5.38
N LEU A 60 13.65 11.14 -5.50
CA LEU A 60 13.64 12.28 -6.43
C LEU A 60 14.57 13.41 -5.96
N ALA A 61 14.80 13.55 -4.66
CA ALA A 61 15.75 14.50 -4.09
C ALA A 61 17.22 14.06 -4.26
N ASP A 62 17.46 12.78 -4.61
CA ASP A 62 18.81 12.27 -4.86
C ASP A 62 19.37 12.83 -6.18
N THR A 63 20.45 13.60 -6.09
CA THR A 63 21.08 14.25 -7.24
C THR A 63 22.11 13.37 -7.94
N ARG A 64 22.36 12.15 -7.44
CA ARG A 64 23.32 11.23 -8.07
C ARG A 64 22.80 10.77 -9.43
N PRO A 65 23.68 10.59 -10.43
CA PRO A 65 23.26 10.10 -11.72
C PRO A 65 22.68 8.69 -11.61
N GLY A 66 21.68 8.41 -12.45
CA GLY A 66 21.12 7.06 -12.57
C GLY A 66 22.16 6.04 -13.04
N MET A 67 21.99 4.79 -12.62
CA MET A 67 22.81 3.67 -13.07
C MET A 67 22.15 2.96 -14.25
N SER A 68 22.96 2.43 -15.15
CA SER A 68 22.47 1.53 -16.19
C SER A 68 22.06 0.18 -15.58
N THR A 69 21.17 -0.53 -16.25
CA THR A 69 20.76 -1.89 -15.85
C THR A 69 21.96 -2.83 -15.69
N GLU A 70 22.97 -2.67 -16.55
CA GLU A 70 24.19 -3.48 -16.54
C GLU A 70 25.04 -3.21 -15.29
N GLN A 71 25.19 -1.94 -14.91
CA GLN A 71 25.90 -1.56 -13.68
C GLN A 71 25.18 -2.07 -12.43
N VAL A 72 23.85 -2.01 -12.42
CA VAL A 72 23.03 -2.56 -11.31
C VAL A 72 23.23 -4.07 -11.21
N ARG A 73 23.21 -4.78 -12.34
CA ARG A 73 23.39 -6.24 -12.38
C ARG A 73 24.77 -6.65 -11.83
N GLN A 74 25.83 -5.98 -12.27
CA GLN A 74 27.19 -6.24 -11.77
C GLN A 74 27.32 -6.00 -10.26
N GLN A 75 26.73 -4.91 -9.74
CA GLN A 75 26.73 -4.65 -8.30
C GLN A 75 25.97 -5.70 -7.50
N LEU A 76 24.85 -6.19 -8.04
CA LEU A 76 24.09 -7.27 -7.40
C LEU A 76 24.89 -8.57 -7.38
N GLU A 77 25.46 -8.97 -8.51
CA GLU A 77 26.32 -10.16 -8.62
C GLU A 77 27.48 -10.11 -7.62
N ALA A 78 28.22 -8.99 -7.57
CA ALA A 78 29.33 -8.80 -6.61
C ALA A 78 28.85 -8.87 -5.16
N ARG A 79 27.68 -8.31 -4.84
CA ARG A 79 27.10 -8.37 -3.50
C ARG A 79 26.68 -9.80 -3.11
N TYR A 80 26.11 -10.55 -4.05
CA TYR A 80 25.78 -11.97 -3.82
C TYR A 80 27.03 -12.81 -3.55
N GLU A 81 28.09 -12.61 -4.33
CA GLU A 81 29.36 -13.31 -4.11
C GLU A 81 29.98 -12.96 -2.75
N ALA A 82 29.99 -11.68 -2.38
CA ALA A 82 30.48 -11.25 -1.07
C ALA A 82 29.69 -11.87 0.09
N LEU A 83 28.36 -11.93 -0.01
CA LEU A 83 27.51 -12.57 0.99
C LEU A 83 27.73 -14.08 1.05
N ARG A 84 27.92 -14.74 -0.11
CA ARG A 84 28.18 -16.17 -0.19
C ARG A 84 29.51 -16.57 0.42
N ASN A 85 30.55 -15.75 0.23
CA ASN A 85 31.90 -16.02 0.74
C ASN A 85 32.07 -15.66 2.23
N ALA A 86 31.09 -14.96 2.81
CA ALA A 86 31.05 -14.60 4.23
C ALA A 86 30.38 -15.67 5.12
N VAL A 87 29.90 -16.77 4.52
CA VAL A 87 29.29 -17.95 5.17
C VAL A 87 30.25 -19.12 5.06
#